data_AF-A0A2A7MWV1-F1
#
_entry.id   AF-A0A2A7MWV1-F1
#
_cell.length_a   1.000
_cell.length_b   1.000
_cell.length_c   1.000
_cell.angle_alpha   90.00
_cell.angle_beta   90.00
_cell.angle_gamma   90.00
#
_symmetry.space_group_name_H-M   'P 1'
#
loop_
_entity.id
_entity.type
_entity.pdbx_description
1 polymer ?
#
loop_
_entity_poly.entity_id
_entity_poly.type
_entity_poly.pdbx_seq_one_letter_code
_entity_poly.pdbx_strand_id
1 'polypeptide(L)'
;MKRREIDRQHNEYGCSAGRTEGLLDRAKVAVVLVWRSVRRKDIVPAVEDQLLRLQPICSAQQMSSGITCGAPAVVVAWIHAVDGCDQIGLSPGGDVVETLCQLCLSTVQWAMKSYVDGKREMASRCGTDPVCSTCGRPTVYLRSIFAVRSIEPDGSGP
;
A
#
# COMPACT_ATOMS: atom_id res chain seq x y z
N MET A 1 74.31 49.15 -23.98
CA MET A 1 74.81 49.27 -22.59
C MET A 1 74.72 47.90 -21.91
N LYS A 2 75.83 47.43 -21.31
CA LYS A 2 76.00 46.41 -20.24
C LYS A 2 74.98 45.24 -20.20
N ARG A 3 75.25 43.96 -20.56
CA ARG A 3 76.21 42.95 -20.00
C ARG A 3 76.36 43.09 -18.48
N ARG A 4 76.18 42.10 -17.60
CA ARG A 4 76.36 40.63 -17.62
C ARG A 4 75.98 40.16 -16.17
N GLU A 5 75.71 38.91 -15.79
CA GLU A 5 76.56 37.71 -15.87
C GLU A 5 75.95 36.54 -15.07
N ILE A 6 76.40 35.31 -15.37
CA ILE A 6 76.62 34.15 -14.45
C ILE A 6 75.37 33.37 -13.98
N ASP A 7 75.27 32.04 -13.89
CA ASP A 7 76.09 30.82 -14.14
C ASP A 7 75.05 29.67 -14.17
N ARG A 8 75.10 28.66 -15.04
CA ARG A 8 75.93 27.44 -14.99
C ARG A 8 75.86 26.63 -13.66
N GLN A 9 75.27 25.43 -13.79
CA GLN A 9 75.72 24.15 -13.19
C GLN A 9 75.54 23.84 -11.68
N HIS A 10 74.80 22.73 -11.45
CA HIS A 10 75.23 21.48 -10.77
C HIS A 10 75.43 21.44 -9.23
N ASN A 11 74.95 20.32 -8.67
CA ASN A 11 75.24 19.70 -7.36
C ASN A 11 74.62 20.34 -6.11
N GLU A 12 73.67 19.69 -5.42
CA GLU A 12 73.69 18.44 -4.61
C GLU A 12 73.65 18.83 -3.13
N TYR A 13 72.54 18.55 -2.45
CA TYR A 13 72.52 18.34 -1.00
C TYR A 13 71.34 17.43 -0.65
N GLY A 14 71.61 16.33 0.06
CA GLY A 14 70.74 15.18 0.15
C GLY A 14 70.01 14.93 1.47
N CYS A 15 69.32 13.78 1.43
CA CYS A 15 69.02 12.81 2.50
C CYS A 15 67.64 12.81 3.21
N SER A 16 66.85 11.81 2.80
CA SER A 16 65.91 10.92 3.53
C SER A 16 64.62 11.46 4.18
N ALA A 17 63.46 10.97 3.73
CA ALA A 17 62.68 9.89 4.40
C ALA A 17 61.23 9.81 3.88
N GLY A 18 60.69 8.57 3.75
CA GLY A 18 59.25 8.27 3.77
C GLY A 18 58.58 8.10 2.40
N ARG A 19 58.53 6.89 1.81
CA ARG A 19 57.41 5.94 1.93
C ARG A 19 56.02 6.59 1.79
N THR A 20 55.36 6.42 0.64
CA THR A 20 54.09 5.67 0.46
C THR A 20 53.36 6.14 -0.82
N GLU A 21 53.69 5.54 -1.97
CA GLU A 21 52.91 5.74 -3.21
C GLU A 21 52.68 4.42 -3.96
N GLY A 22 52.29 3.38 -3.21
CA GLY A 22 52.09 2.03 -3.72
C GLY A 22 50.93 1.27 -3.08
N LEU A 23 49.91 1.97 -2.56
CA LEU A 23 48.80 1.38 -1.78
C LEU A 23 47.40 1.75 -2.29
N LEU A 24 47.25 2.23 -3.52
CA LEU A 24 45.91 2.53 -4.08
C LEU A 24 45.42 1.56 -5.16
N ASP A 25 46.29 0.69 -5.70
CA ASP A 25 45.88 -0.21 -6.79
C ASP A 25 45.51 -1.63 -6.35
N ARG A 26 45.90 -2.05 -5.14
CA ARG A 26 45.58 -3.39 -4.63
C ARG A 26 44.21 -3.50 -3.95
N ALA A 27 43.59 -2.36 -3.62
CA ALA A 27 42.29 -2.31 -2.95
C ALA A 27 41.10 -2.53 -3.91
N LYS A 28 41.27 -2.23 -5.22
CA LYS A 28 40.18 -2.35 -6.21
C LYS A 28 39.90 -3.80 -6.63
N VAL A 29 40.89 -4.68 -6.58
CA VAL A 29 40.74 -6.09 -7.01
C VAL A 29 40.11 -6.97 -5.92
N ALA A 30 40.28 -6.63 -4.64
CA ALA A 30 39.66 -7.36 -3.54
C ALA A 30 38.13 -7.16 -3.47
N VAL A 31 37.64 -5.95 -3.80
CA VAL A 31 36.21 -5.64 -3.80
C VAL A 31 35.45 -6.43 -4.87
N VAL A 32 36.06 -6.67 -6.04
CA VAL A 32 35.45 -7.47 -7.11
C VAL A 32 35.38 -8.96 -6.76
N LEU A 33 36.34 -9.48 -6.00
CA LEU A 33 36.34 -10.89 -5.56
C LEU A 33 35.40 -11.14 -4.37
N VAL A 34 35.24 -10.19 -3.45
CA VAL A 34 34.28 -10.31 -2.34
C VAL A 34 32.83 -10.30 -2.85
N TRP A 35 32.52 -9.53 -3.90
CA TRP A 35 31.20 -9.53 -4.52
C TRP A 35 30.86 -10.82 -5.28
N ARG A 36 31.86 -11.63 -5.67
CA ARG A 36 31.62 -12.94 -6.32
C ARG A 36 31.34 -14.08 -5.34
N SER A 37 31.70 -13.95 -4.07
CA SER A 37 31.51 -15.01 -3.06
C SER A 37 30.32 -14.81 -2.13
N VAL A 38 29.61 -13.67 -2.21
CA VAL A 38 28.31 -13.45 -1.53
C VAL A 38 27.16 -13.44 -2.56
N ARG A 39 27.26 -14.28 -3.59
CA ARG A 39 26.08 -14.83 -4.26
C ARG A 39 25.80 -16.22 -3.70
N ARG A 40 25.59 -16.29 -2.38
CA ARG A 40 24.57 -17.23 -1.92
C ARG A 40 23.28 -16.73 -2.54
N LYS A 41 22.71 -17.58 -3.37
CA LYS A 41 21.41 -17.43 -4.00
C LYS A 41 20.38 -17.57 -2.89
N ASP A 42 20.40 -16.66 -1.92
CA ASP A 42 19.24 -16.40 -1.10
C ASP A 42 18.24 -15.85 -2.10
N ILE A 43 17.31 -16.72 -2.51
CA ILE A 43 16.14 -16.34 -3.29
C ILE A 43 15.29 -15.52 -2.33
N VAL A 44 15.74 -14.30 -2.05
CA VAL A 44 14.86 -13.26 -1.53
C VAL A 44 13.81 -13.14 -2.64
N PRO A 45 12.55 -13.51 -2.37
CA PRO A 45 11.51 -13.41 -3.37
C PRO A 45 11.52 -11.99 -3.91
N ALA A 46 11.31 -11.82 -5.22
CA ALA A 46 11.24 -10.48 -5.80
C ALA A 46 10.24 -9.67 -4.96
N VAL A 47 10.46 -8.37 -4.78
CA VAL A 47 9.55 -7.53 -3.97
C VAL A 47 8.10 -7.69 -4.46
N GLU A 48 7.91 -7.89 -5.76
CA GLU A 48 6.64 -8.27 -6.39
C GLU A 48 6.03 -9.57 -5.82
N ASP A 49 6.82 -10.64 -5.66
CA ASP A 49 6.39 -11.89 -5.03
C ASP A 49 6.00 -11.71 -3.55
N GLN A 50 6.61 -10.74 -2.86
CA GLN A 50 6.28 -10.42 -1.47
C GLN A 50 4.98 -9.61 -1.38
N LEU A 51 4.77 -8.67 -2.32
CA LEU A 51 3.54 -7.89 -2.42
C LEU A 51 2.33 -8.76 -2.81
N LEU A 52 2.52 -9.74 -3.72
CA LEU A 52 1.50 -10.70 -4.10
C LEU A 52 1.05 -11.63 -2.95
N ARG A 53 1.89 -11.79 -1.93
CA ARG A 53 1.56 -12.57 -0.72
C ARG A 53 0.85 -11.74 0.36
N LEU A 54 0.75 -10.43 0.20
CA LEU A 54 0.03 -9.59 1.15
C LEU A 54 -1.46 -9.84 1.02
N GLN A 55 -2.06 -10.38 2.08
CA GLN A 55 -3.51 -10.42 2.18
C GLN A 55 -4.02 -9.04 2.64
N PRO A 56 -5.06 -8.50 1.98
CA PRO A 56 -5.73 -7.32 2.49
C PRO A 56 -6.28 -7.61 3.90
N ILE A 57 -6.20 -6.62 4.77
CA ILE A 57 -6.75 -6.71 6.13
C ILE A 57 -8.14 -6.07 6.18
N CYS A 58 -8.93 -6.46 7.16
CA CYS A 58 -10.23 -5.90 7.44
C CYS A 58 -10.08 -4.44 7.89
N SER A 59 -10.65 -3.52 7.11
CA SER A 59 -10.59 -2.08 7.33
C SER A 59 -11.72 -1.55 8.21
N ALA A 60 -12.67 -2.40 8.63
CA ALA A 60 -13.78 -2.00 9.48
C ALA A 60 -13.31 -1.22 10.71
N GLN A 61 -13.45 0.12 10.66
CA GLN A 61 -13.10 1.05 11.74
C GLN A 61 -14.34 1.51 12.51
N GLN A 62 -15.44 1.76 11.80
CA GLN A 62 -16.67 2.29 12.41
C GLN A 62 -17.46 1.26 13.24
N MET A 63 -17.09 -0.01 13.19
CA MET A 63 -17.83 -1.09 13.88
C MET A 63 -17.19 -1.58 15.17
N SER A 64 -15.94 -1.22 15.44
CA SER A 64 -15.20 -1.66 16.64
C SER A 64 -14.52 -0.48 17.30
N SER A 65 -15.20 0.21 18.22
CA SER A 65 -14.59 1.04 19.28
C SER A 65 -13.44 2.01 18.90
N GLY A 66 -13.31 2.42 17.64
CA GLY A 66 -12.17 3.20 17.12
C GLY A 66 -10.88 2.41 16.81
N ILE A 67 -10.91 1.08 16.85
CA ILE A 67 -9.78 0.19 16.53
C ILE A 67 -10.10 -0.59 15.25
N THR A 68 -9.21 -0.56 14.25
CA THR A 68 -9.33 -1.39 13.04
C THR A 68 -9.36 -2.88 13.39
N CYS A 69 -10.31 -3.64 12.83
CA CYS A 69 -10.40 -5.09 13.04
C CYS A 69 -9.10 -5.84 12.72
N GLY A 70 -8.44 -5.53 11.60
CA GLY A 70 -7.11 -6.07 11.26
C GLY A 70 -7.04 -7.55 10.89
N ALA A 71 -8.13 -8.32 11.04
CA ALA A 71 -8.23 -9.71 10.58
C ALA A 71 -8.11 -9.80 9.04
N PRO A 72 -7.69 -10.93 8.45
CA PRO A 72 -7.65 -11.08 7.00
C PRO A 72 -9.00 -10.80 6.34
N ALA A 73 -9.02 -9.92 5.34
CA ALA A 73 -10.21 -9.62 4.57
C ALA A 73 -10.48 -10.70 3.53
N VAL A 74 -11.75 -11.00 3.34
CA VAL A 74 -12.24 -12.02 2.38
C VAL A 74 -13.14 -11.40 1.31
N VAL A 75 -13.59 -10.16 1.52
CA VAL A 75 -14.40 -9.41 0.56
C VAL A 75 -14.04 -7.93 0.52
N VAL A 76 -14.36 -7.29 -0.60
CA VAL A 76 -14.55 -5.84 -0.72
C VAL A 76 -16.06 -5.57 -0.70
N ALA A 77 -16.50 -4.66 0.16
CA ALA A 77 -17.89 -4.23 0.28
C ALA A 77 -18.04 -2.78 -0.15
N TRP A 78 -19.09 -2.51 -0.93
CA TRP A 78 -19.54 -1.17 -1.28
C TRP A 78 -20.84 -0.91 -0.51
N ILE A 79 -20.81 0.10 0.34
CA ILE A 79 -21.91 0.47 1.22
C ILE A 79 -22.32 1.89 0.84
N HIS A 80 -23.53 2.06 0.33
CA HIS A 80 -24.03 3.38 -0.06
C HIS A 80 -24.18 4.27 1.18
N ALA A 81 -23.61 5.48 1.14
CA ALA A 81 -23.79 6.47 2.19
C ALA A 81 -25.17 7.15 2.00
N VAL A 82 -26.23 6.46 2.44
CA VAL A 82 -27.60 6.96 2.29
C VAL A 82 -27.74 8.35 2.91
N ASP A 83 -28.32 9.28 2.16
CA ASP A 83 -28.54 10.69 2.55
C ASP A 83 -27.26 11.51 2.79
N GLY A 84 -26.10 10.97 2.41
CA GLY A 84 -24.80 11.63 2.50
C GLY A 84 -23.83 11.20 1.41
N CYS A 85 -24.35 10.81 0.26
CA CYS A 85 -23.57 10.19 -0.81
C CYS A 85 -22.74 11.18 -1.63
N ASP A 86 -22.83 12.46 -1.30
CA ASP A 86 -22.09 13.60 -1.84
C ASP A 86 -20.89 14.01 -0.96
N GLN A 87 -20.67 13.32 0.16
CA GLN A 87 -19.55 13.59 1.05
C GLN A 87 -18.20 13.26 0.40
N ILE A 88 -17.18 14.02 0.79
CA ILE A 88 -15.79 13.82 0.34
C ILE A 88 -15.28 12.48 0.87
N GLY A 89 -14.51 11.77 0.05
CA GLY A 89 -13.90 10.49 0.42
C GLY A 89 -14.74 9.26 0.09
N LEU A 90 -15.91 9.45 -0.55
CA LEU A 90 -16.72 8.38 -1.10
C LEU A 90 -16.31 8.04 -2.54
N SER A 91 -16.75 6.88 -3.02
CA SER A 91 -16.66 6.52 -4.44
C SER A 91 -17.46 7.53 -5.30
N PRO A 92 -17.24 7.60 -6.62
CA PRO A 92 -18.09 8.39 -7.51
C PRO A 92 -19.58 8.02 -7.46
N GLY A 93 -19.90 6.79 -7.02
CA GLY A 93 -21.27 6.32 -6.79
C GLY A 93 -21.83 6.71 -5.42
N GLY A 94 -21.06 7.39 -4.59
CA GLY A 94 -21.41 7.76 -3.23
C GLY A 94 -21.40 6.60 -2.25
N ASP A 95 -20.51 5.62 -2.49
CA ASP A 95 -20.36 4.43 -1.64
C ASP A 95 -19.07 4.51 -0.81
N VAL A 96 -19.15 4.09 0.44
CA VAL A 96 -18.00 3.74 1.27
C VAL A 96 -17.50 2.37 0.81
N VAL A 97 -16.19 2.26 0.61
CA VAL A 97 -15.55 1.01 0.17
C VAL A 97 -14.71 0.46 1.31
N GLU A 98 -15.05 -0.73 1.80
CA GLU A 98 -14.38 -1.38 2.93
C GLU A 98 -13.92 -2.79 2.55
N THR A 99 -12.78 -3.22 3.06
CA THR A 99 -12.37 -4.63 3.06
C THR A 99 -12.84 -5.28 4.35
N LEU A 100 -13.58 -6.39 4.26
CA LEU A 100 -14.19 -7.03 5.42
C LEU A 100 -13.70 -8.47 5.59
N CYS A 101 -13.40 -8.84 6.84
CA CYS A 101 -13.30 -10.25 7.23
C CYS A 101 -14.71 -10.87 7.32
N GLN A 102 -14.79 -12.20 7.42
CA GLN A 102 -16.07 -12.91 7.45
C GLN A 102 -16.99 -12.46 8.60
N LEU A 103 -16.41 -12.17 9.77
CA LEU A 103 -17.19 -11.73 10.94
C LEU A 103 -17.79 -10.34 10.72
N CYS A 104 -16.96 -9.36 10.34
CA CYS A 104 -17.41 -8.00 10.06
C CYS A 104 -18.39 -7.96 8.88
N LEU A 105 -18.20 -8.80 7.86
CA LEU A 105 -19.15 -8.94 6.76
C LEU A 105 -20.53 -9.36 7.27
N SER A 106 -20.61 -10.40 8.10
CA SER A 106 -21.87 -10.87 8.67
C SER A 106 -22.55 -9.78 9.51
N THR A 107 -21.77 -9.02 10.29
CA THR A 107 -22.28 -7.89 11.08
C THR A 107 -22.86 -6.79 10.18
N VAL A 108 -22.14 -6.37 9.14
CA VAL A 108 -22.64 -5.34 8.19
C VAL A 108 -23.87 -5.83 7.46
N GLN A 109 -23.85 -7.07 6.96
CA GLN A 109 -24.99 -7.66 6.26
C GLN A 109 -26.24 -7.67 7.12
N TRP A 110 -26.10 -8.06 8.39
CA TRP A 110 -27.21 -8.04 9.34
C TRP A 110 -27.72 -6.60 9.57
N ALA A 111 -26.83 -5.65 9.84
CA ALA A 111 -27.20 -4.25 10.09
C ALA A 111 -27.90 -3.62 8.87
N MET A 112 -27.35 -3.84 7.67
CA MET A 112 -27.92 -3.33 6.42
C MET A 112 -29.28 -3.96 6.11
N LYS A 113 -29.44 -5.26 6.40
CA LYS A 113 -30.72 -5.93 6.25
C LYS A 113 -31.76 -5.33 7.21
N SER A 114 -31.43 -5.16 8.48
CA SER A 114 -32.33 -4.54 9.46
C SER A 114 -32.71 -3.11 9.07
N TYR A 115 -31.76 -2.33 8.54
CA TYR A 115 -32.03 -1.00 8.01
C TYR A 115 -33.05 -1.03 6.86
N VAL A 116 -32.82 -1.90 5.86
CA VAL A 116 -33.72 -2.04 4.70
C VAL A 116 -35.11 -2.54 5.11
N ASP A 117 -35.17 -3.49 6.03
CA ASP A 117 -36.43 -4.02 6.55
C ASP A 117 -37.24 -2.91 7.23
N GLY A 118 -36.60 -2.06 8.04
CA GLY A 118 -37.24 -0.88 8.63
C GLY A 118 -37.73 0.14 7.59
N LYS A 119 -36.91 0.42 6.55
CA LYS A 119 -37.32 1.29 5.45
C LYS A 119 -38.52 0.73 4.66
N ARG A 120 -38.55 -0.58 4.43
CA ARG A 120 -39.66 -1.27 3.76
C ARG A 120 -40.93 -1.26 4.60
N GLU A 121 -40.82 -1.45 5.91
CA GLU A 121 -41.95 -1.34 6.82
C GLU A 121 -42.56 0.06 6.80
N MET A 122 -41.72 1.10 6.83
CA MET A 122 -42.16 2.49 6.66
C MET A 122 -42.85 2.70 5.30
N ALA A 123 -42.27 2.21 4.21
CA ALA A 123 -42.85 2.31 2.88
C ALA A 123 -44.25 1.68 2.81
N SER A 124 -44.42 0.53 3.46
CA SER A 124 -45.70 -0.20 3.50
C SER A 124 -46.78 0.58 4.26
N ARG A 125 -46.40 1.37 5.27
CA ARG A 125 -47.33 2.20 6.06
C ARG A 125 -47.67 3.53 5.37
N CYS A 126 -46.71 4.13 4.68
CA CYS A 126 -46.84 5.48 4.12
C CYS A 126 -47.08 5.51 2.60
N GLY A 127 -47.05 4.35 1.93
CA GLY A 127 -47.26 4.25 0.47
C GLY A 127 -46.19 4.93 -0.38
N THR A 128 -45.02 5.23 0.20
CA THR A 128 -43.93 5.95 -0.48
C THR A 128 -42.66 5.12 -0.42
N ASP A 129 -41.98 4.94 -1.56
CA ASP A 129 -40.72 4.21 -1.63
C ASP A 129 -39.57 5.10 -1.13
N PRO A 130 -38.88 4.74 -0.03
CA PRO A 130 -37.77 5.53 0.46
C PRO A 130 -36.58 5.47 -0.51
N VAL A 131 -36.07 6.65 -0.83
CA VAL A 131 -34.91 6.88 -1.68
C VAL A 131 -33.86 7.69 -0.93
N CYS A 132 -32.62 7.59 -1.34
CA CYS A 132 -31.55 8.49 -0.92
C CYS A 132 -31.92 9.91 -1.36
N SER A 133 -31.99 10.84 -0.42
CA SER A 133 -32.35 12.25 -0.67
C SER A 133 -31.33 12.98 -1.56
N THR A 134 -30.07 12.52 -1.56
CA THR A 134 -28.99 13.13 -2.34
C THR A 134 -29.02 12.72 -3.82
N CYS A 135 -29.21 11.42 -4.12
CA CYS A 135 -29.09 10.90 -5.49
C CYS A 135 -30.32 10.15 -6.03
N GLY A 136 -31.38 10.03 -5.24
CA GLY A 136 -32.62 9.32 -5.61
C GLY A 136 -32.49 7.78 -5.65
N ARG A 137 -31.34 7.21 -5.26
CA ARG A 137 -31.12 5.77 -5.26
C ARG A 137 -32.14 5.07 -4.33
N PRO A 138 -32.84 4.00 -4.78
CA PRO A 138 -33.80 3.28 -3.92
C PRO A 138 -33.12 2.64 -2.71
N THR A 139 -33.75 2.74 -1.54
CA THR A 139 -33.22 2.20 -0.27
C THR A 139 -34.02 1.00 0.26
N VAL A 140 -35.07 0.59 -0.46
CA VAL A 140 -35.96 -0.55 -0.11
C VAL A 140 -35.38 -1.94 -0.38
N TYR A 141 -34.22 -2.01 -1.04
CA TYR A 141 -33.55 -3.26 -1.37
C TYR A 141 -32.09 -3.24 -0.92
N LEU A 142 -31.66 -4.33 -0.28
CA LEU A 142 -30.27 -4.49 0.15
C LEU A 142 -29.29 -4.33 -1.02
N ARG A 143 -29.56 -4.97 -2.15
CA ARG A 143 -28.73 -4.87 -3.37
C ARG A 143 -28.54 -3.45 -3.91
N SER A 144 -29.43 -2.52 -3.55
CA SER A 144 -29.32 -1.13 -4.01
C SER A 144 -28.31 -0.34 -3.16
N ILE A 145 -28.15 -0.69 -1.89
CA ILE A 145 -27.30 0.07 -0.95
C ILE A 145 -26.08 -0.72 -0.46
N PHE A 146 -26.00 -2.01 -0.79
CA PHE A 146 -24.95 -2.91 -0.33
C PHE A 146 -24.59 -3.92 -1.42
N ALA A 147 -23.32 -3.90 -1.82
CA ALA A 147 -22.75 -4.86 -2.76
C ALA A 147 -21.43 -5.41 -2.21
N VAL A 148 -21.12 -6.65 -2.59
CA VAL A 148 -19.94 -7.37 -2.09
C VAL A 148 -19.27 -8.10 -3.24
N ARG A 149 -17.94 -8.08 -3.25
CA ARG A 149 -17.09 -8.86 -4.17
C ARG A 149 -16.10 -9.65 -3.35
N SER A 150 -16.03 -10.96 -3.59
CA SER A 150 -15.03 -11.82 -2.96
C SER A 150 -13.61 -11.46 -3.39
N ILE A 151 -12.69 -11.55 -2.43
CA ILE A 151 -11.25 -11.50 -2.65
C ILE A 151 -10.86 -12.98 -2.76
N GLU A 152 -10.70 -13.48 -3.99
CA GLU A 152 -10.19 -14.83 -4.16
C GLU A 152 -8.71 -14.86 -3.74
N PRO A 153 -8.29 -15.83 -2.93
CA PRO A 153 -6.87 -16.10 -2.77
C PRO A 153 -6.39 -16.68 -4.10
N ASP A 154 -5.63 -15.92 -4.87
CA ASP A 154 -4.97 -16.41 -6.09
C ASP A 154 -4.17 -17.68 -5.74
N GLY A 155 -4.70 -18.86 -6.08
CA GLY A 155 -4.02 -20.11 -5.76
C GLY A 155 -4.85 -21.40 -5.72
N SER A 156 -5.85 -21.59 -6.59
CA SER A 156 -6.34 -22.94 -6.93
C SER A 156 -7.18 -22.93 -8.20
N GLY A 157 -6.51 -22.72 -9.35
CA GLY A 157 -7.04 -23.15 -10.64
C GLY A 157 -6.59 -24.60 -10.93
N PRO A 158 -7.44 -25.45 -11.53
CA PRO A 158 -7.09 -26.83 -11.91
C PRO A 158 -6.01 -26.90 -13.00
#